data_AF-A0A553P298-F1
#
_entry.id   AF-A0A553P298-F1
#
_cell.length_a   1.000
_cell.length_b   1.000
_cell.length_c   1.000
_cell.angle_alpha   90.00
_cell.angle_beta   90.00
_cell.angle_gamma   90.00
#
_symmetry.space_group_name_H-M   'P 1'
#
loop_
_entity.id
_entity.type
_entity.pdbx_description
1 polymer ?
#
loop_
_entity_poly.entity_id
_entity_poly.type
_entity_poly.pdbx_seq_one_letter_code
_entity_poly.pdbx_strand_id
1 'polypeptide(L)'
;MTSDEKPSSLWSFGYGSNMDVIALEKKKHVKVLDHTPAILKDFNLTFGTPGMPWVEPAYASISPAKGSEVHGVAFLMTQESLDELNRTELGYNQAEVTLKAYDGRDLAGFVYAPKNGWPDKDLLPSSRYLGVLIKGANQAGLEKEYIKRLESHPTYSPPDWLIQLRKLRPNPEELPPITVDELAQHASQENGLWVGCLGYVVKLNKSQWALGAHRGRDVTTRTLMQFHGIPLDDNDDKGRPPYPLVTDLNPNELEYVTRWLDFYQVGKSTDGTDNLGEIIGYIPDFLAQQKSGKTAFQLPPIPS
;
A
#
# COMPACT_ATOMS: atom_id res chain seq x y z
N MET A 1 -37.83 22.82 -24.77
CA MET A 1 -38.14 22.65 -23.34
C MET A 1 -37.02 21.84 -22.74
N THR A 2 -36.33 22.46 -21.80
CA THR A 2 -35.09 22.03 -21.15
C THR A 2 -35.35 20.82 -20.26
N SER A 3 -34.67 19.70 -20.53
CA SER A 3 -34.42 18.69 -19.51
C SER A 3 -33.19 19.17 -18.71
N ASP A 4 -33.44 19.93 -17.65
CA ASP A 4 -32.45 20.14 -16.60
C ASP A 4 -32.24 18.81 -15.87
N GLU A 5 -31.47 17.90 -16.46
CA GLU A 5 -30.81 16.84 -15.70
C GLU A 5 -29.75 17.52 -14.83
N LYS A 6 -30.14 17.85 -13.59
CA LYS A 6 -29.13 18.12 -12.56
C LYS A 6 -28.18 16.91 -12.55
N PRO A 7 -26.86 17.08 -12.69
CA PRO A 7 -25.95 15.98 -12.49
C PRO A 7 -26.20 15.43 -11.08
N SER A 8 -26.57 14.15 -10.98
CA SER A 8 -26.75 13.48 -9.69
C SER A 8 -25.37 13.44 -9.02
N SER A 9 -25.17 14.33 -8.07
CA SER A 9 -24.00 14.33 -7.22
C SER A 9 -24.32 13.55 -5.95
N LEU A 10 -23.38 12.74 -5.49
CA LEU A 10 -23.57 11.86 -4.35
C LEU A 10 -22.38 11.98 -3.41
N TRP A 11 -22.68 12.03 -2.11
CA TRP A 11 -21.66 11.99 -1.06
C TRP A 11 -21.16 10.56 -0.87
N SER A 12 -19.85 10.42 -0.76
CA SER A 12 -19.22 9.18 -0.28
C SER A 12 -18.36 9.47 0.94
N PHE A 13 -18.16 8.44 1.76
CA PHE A 13 -17.36 8.53 2.98
C PHE A 13 -16.03 7.78 2.85
N GLY A 14 -14.93 8.52 2.95
CA GLY A 14 -13.58 7.98 3.05
C GLY A 14 -13.14 7.85 4.51
N TYR A 15 -12.80 6.63 4.94
CA TYR A 15 -12.29 6.32 6.28
C TYR A 15 -10.91 5.63 6.26
N GLY A 16 -10.34 5.45 5.07
CA GLY A 16 -9.04 4.85 4.82
C GLY A 16 -8.17 5.75 3.94
N SER A 17 -7.52 5.19 2.92
CA SER A 17 -6.72 5.97 1.95
C SER A 17 -7.52 7.03 1.20
N ASN A 18 -8.84 6.88 1.11
CA ASN A 18 -9.73 7.85 0.47
C ASN A 18 -9.98 9.11 1.33
N MET A 19 -9.35 9.25 2.51
CA MET A 19 -9.34 10.52 3.25
C MET A 19 -8.44 11.58 2.61
N ASP A 20 -7.45 11.18 1.82
CA ASP A 20 -6.61 12.10 1.05
C ASP A 20 -7.33 12.48 -0.26
N VAL A 21 -8.01 13.64 -0.23
CA VAL A 21 -8.77 14.18 -1.37
C VAL A 21 -7.88 14.43 -2.58
N ILE A 22 -6.64 14.90 -2.36
CA ILE A 22 -5.68 15.14 -3.44
C ILE A 22 -5.33 13.82 -4.14
N ALA A 23 -5.12 12.75 -3.36
CA ALA A 23 -4.88 11.43 -3.91
C ALA A 23 -6.11 10.86 -4.64
N LEU A 24 -7.33 11.11 -4.15
CA LEU A 24 -8.56 10.73 -4.86
C LEU A 24 -8.62 11.37 -6.25
N GLU A 25 -8.39 12.68 -6.34
CA GLU A 25 -8.45 13.40 -7.62
C GLU A 25 -7.32 12.98 -8.57
N LYS A 26 -6.08 12.90 -8.07
CA LYS A 26 -4.90 12.65 -8.93
C LYS A 26 -4.71 11.19 -9.29
N LYS A 27 -4.99 10.25 -8.39
CA LYS A 27 -4.68 8.82 -8.57
C LYS A 27 -5.91 7.98 -8.93
N LYS A 28 -7.10 8.38 -8.50
CA LYS A 28 -8.35 7.68 -8.82
C LYS A 28 -9.22 8.42 -9.84
N HIS A 29 -8.76 9.58 -10.31
CA HIS A 29 -9.45 10.42 -11.30
C HIS A 29 -10.84 10.90 -10.85
N VAL A 30 -11.13 10.83 -9.54
CA VAL A 30 -12.41 11.25 -8.97
C VAL A 30 -12.48 12.77 -8.97
N LYS A 31 -13.47 13.36 -9.65
CA LYS A 31 -13.76 14.78 -9.61
C LYS A 31 -14.52 15.12 -8.33
N VAL A 32 -13.84 15.70 -7.35
CA VAL A 32 -14.43 16.11 -6.07
C VAL A 32 -15.04 17.51 -6.21
N LEU A 33 -16.33 17.64 -5.89
CA LEU A 33 -17.10 18.89 -6.01
C LEU A 33 -17.18 19.67 -4.69
N ASP A 34 -17.15 18.96 -3.57
CA ASP A 34 -17.12 19.47 -2.20
C ASP A 34 -16.53 18.39 -1.30
N HIS A 35 -15.90 18.76 -0.17
CA HIS A 35 -15.46 17.80 0.83
C HIS A 35 -15.47 18.42 2.23
N THR A 36 -15.76 17.61 3.25
CA THR A 36 -15.79 18.05 4.65
C THR A 36 -15.46 16.89 5.59
N PRO A 37 -14.73 17.12 6.70
CA PRO A 37 -14.61 16.11 7.74
C PRO A 37 -16.00 15.73 8.28
N ALA A 38 -16.22 14.44 8.46
CA ALA A 38 -17.51 13.91 8.86
C ALA A 38 -17.38 12.69 9.77
N ILE A 39 -18.46 12.38 10.46
CA ILE A 39 -18.60 11.25 11.38
C ILE A 39 -19.63 10.27 10.83
N LEU A 40 -19.23 9.01 10.77
CA LEU A 40 -20.11 7.86 10.57
C LEU A 40 -20.38 7.22 11.94
N LYS A 41 -21.64 7.27 12.39
CA LYS A 41 -22.08 6.75 13.69
C LYS A 41 -22.40 5.27 13.65
N ASP A 42 -22.29 4.62 14.80
CA ASP A 42 -22.59 3.21 15.03
C ASP A 42 -21.66 2.24 14.27
N PHE A 43 -20.44 2.70 13.98
CA PHE A 43 -19.37 1.91 13.37
C PHE A 43 -18.06 2.08 14.13
N ASN A 44 -17.22 1.05 14.08
CA ASN A 44 -15.82 1.09 14.45
C ASN A 44 -14.95 1.01 13.18
N LEU A 45 -13.82 1.72 13.19
CA LEU A 45 -12.74 1.50 12.24
C LEU A 45 -12.03 0.20 12.61
N THR A 46 -11.83 -0.66 11.62
CA THR A 46 -11.07 -1.91 11.75
C THR A 46 -10.05 -2.00 10.60
N PHE A 47 -9.16 -2.96 10.68
CA PHE A 47 -8.21 -3.34 9.64
C PHE A 47 -8.48 -4.79 9.23
N GLY A 48 -9.70 -5.05 8.78
CA GLY A 48 -10.15 -6.38 8.41
C GLY A 48 -10.01 -6.75 6.93
N THR A 49 -9.68 -5.79 6.05
CA THR A 49 -9.51 -6.07 4.62
C THR A 49 -8.11 -6.64 4.37
N PRO A 50 -7.94 -7.92 3.98
CA PRO A 50 -6.62 -8.51 3.80
C PRO A 50 -5.88 -7.85 2.63
N GLY A 51 -4.62 -7.50 2.85
CA GLY A 51 -3.74 -6.97 1.81
C GLY A 51 -2.64 -7.95 1.42
N MET A 52 -1.46 -7.42 1.10
CA MET A 52 -0.30 -8.24 0.76
C MET A 52 0.36 -8.75 2.05
N PRO A 53 0.45 -10.07 2.27
CA PRO A 53 1.11 -10.62 3.44
C PRO A 53 2.52 -10.05 3.61
N TRP A 54 2.93 -9.87 4.86
CA TRP A 54 4.23 -9.34 5.27
C TRP A 54 4.50 -7.89 4.87
N VAL A 55 3.93 -7.33 3.80
CA VAL A 55 4.20 -5.96 3.32
C VAL A 55 3.11 -4.97 3.74
N GLU A 56 1.87 -5.28 3.37
CA GLU A 56 0.67 -4.48 3.64
C GLU A 56 -0.44 -5.43 4.08
N PRO A 57 -0.30 -6.08 5.25
CA PRO A 57 -1.11 -7.24 5.58
C PRO A 57 -2.59 -6.92 5.74
N ALA A 58 -2.92 -5.67 6.07
CA ALA A 58 -4.29 -5.24 6.29
C ALA A 58 -4.54 -3.80 5.85
N TYR A 59 -5.74 -3.56 5.32
CA TYR A 59 -6.27 -2.26 4.96
C TYR A 59 -7.52 -1.94 5.77
N ALA A 60 -7.86 -0.64 5.82
CA ALA A 60 -8.97 -0.14 6.57
C ALA A 60 -10.30 -0.76 6.11
N SER A 61 -11.15 -1.03 7.09
CA SER A 61 -12.51 -1.51 6.96
C SER A 61 -13.33 -0.89 8.09
N ILE A 62 -14.62 -1.19 8.14
CA ILE A 62 -15.49 -0.80 9.25
C ILE A 62 -16.30 -2.00 9.72
N SER A 63 -16.82 -1.95 10.94
CA SER A 63 -17.76 -2.94 11.46
C SER A 63 -18.83 -2.26 12.34
N PRO A 64 -20.09 -2.73 12.33
CA PRO A 64 -21.13 -2.17 13.18
C PRO A 64 -20.73 -2.23 14.65
N ALA A 65 -20.85 -1.11 15.33
CA ALA A 65 -20.54 -0.95 16.74
C ALA A 65 -21.38 0.19 17.31
N LYS A 66 -22.53 -0.15 17.91
CA LYS A 66 -23.48 0.85 18.41
C LYS A 66 -22.81 1.78 19.43
N GLY A 67 -22.99 3.08 19.25
CA GLY A 67 -22.38 4.11 20.10
C GLY A 67 -20.93 4.46 19.77
N SER A 68 -20.30 3.76 18.81
CA SER A 68 -18.99 4.12 18.28
C SER A 68 -19.09 5.08 17.10
N GLU A 69 -17.96 5.73 16.79
CA GLU A 69 -17.86 6.70 15.72
C GLU A 69 -16.57 6.50 14.90
N VAL A 70 -16.71 6.53 13.58
CA VAL A 70 -15.60 6.59 12.62
C VAL A 70 -15.54 8.01 12.07
N HIS A 71 -14.42 8.68 12.25
CA HIS A 71 -14.17 10.00 11.68
C HIS A 71 -13.43 9.79 10.36
N GLY A 72 -13.82 10.56 9.36
CA GLY A 72 -13.32 10.46 8.01
C GLY A 72 -13.63 11.70 7.20
N VAL A 73 -13.61 11.58 5.88
CA VAL A 73 -13.88 12.66 4.95
C VAL A 73 -15.09 12.30 4.11
N ALA A 74 -16.14 13.12 4.18
CA ALA A 74 -17.21 13.09 3.20
C ALA A 74 -16.74 13.87 1.97
N PHE A 75 -16.88 13.31 0.78
CA PHE A 75 -16.58 13.98 -0.48
C PHE A 75 -17.73 13.80 -1.47
N LEU A 76 -18.15 14.89 -2.09
CA LEU A 76 -19.20 14.95 -3.09
C LEU A 76 -18.57 14.75 -4.46
N MET A 77 -19.11 13.85 -5.27
CA MET A 77 -18.60 13.59 -6.61
C MET A 77 -19.72 13.49 -7.64
N THR A 78 -19.36 13.53 -8.91
CA THR A 78 -20.27 13.27 -10.03
C THR A 78 -20.56 11.77 -10.17
N GLN A 79 -21.67 11.42 -10.84
CA GLN A 79 -21.96 10.03 -11.20
C GLN A 79 -20.84 9.38 -12.04
N GLU A 80 -20.21 10.14 -12.95
CA GLU A 80 -19.09 9.66 -13.75
C GLU A 80 -17.90 9.21 -12.88
N SER A 81 -17.54 10.02 -11.88
CA SER A 81 -16.47 9.67 -10.94
C SER A 81 -16.87 8.54 -9.99
N LEU A 82 -18.16 8.38 -9.69
CA LEU A 82 -18.65 7.21 -8.98
C LEU A 82 -18.43 5.93 -9.79
N ASP A 83 -18.67 5.97 -11.10
CA ASP A 83 -18.44 4.83 -11.99
C ASP A 83 -16.95 4.48 -12.07
N GLU A 84 -16.07 5.49 -12.10
CA GLU A 84 -14.61 5.28 -12.00
C GLU A 84 -14.20 4.64 -10.68
N LEU A 85 -14.70 5.18 -9.56
CA LEU A 85 -14.39 4.65 -8.24
C LEU A 85 -14.87 3.21 -8.10
N ASN A 86 -16.07 2.89 -8.60
CA ASN A 86 -16.61 1.53 -8.62
C ASN A 86 -15.77 0.53 -9.41
N ARG A 87 -15.06 0.97 -10.47
CA ARG A 87 -14.10 0.10 -11.19
C ARG A 87 -12.89 -0.26 -10.33
N THR A 88 -12.53 0.59 -9.36
CA THR A 88 -11.40 0.36 -8.45
C THR A 88 -11.80 -0.31 -7.13
N GLU A 89 -13.06 -0.20 -6.72
CA GLU A 89 -13.58 -0.71 -5.43
C GLU A 89 -14.37 -2.04 -5.58
N LEU A 90 -14.00 -2.89 -6.54
CA LEU A 90 -14.70 -4.14 -6.90
C LEU A 90 -14.92 -5.12 -5.73
N GLY A 91 -14.24 -4.94 -4.59
CA GLY A 91 -14.38 -5.74 -3.36
C GLY A 91 -15.41 -5.24 -2.34
N TYR A 92 -16.05 -4.10 -2.58
CA TYR A 92 -16.96 -3.45 -1.63
C TYR A 92 -18.39 -3.30 -2.17
N ASN A 93 -19.37 -3.33 -1.28
CA ASN A 93 -20.76 -2.92 -1.50
C ASN A 93 -20.93 -1.45 -1.08
N GLN A 94 -21.86 -0.75 -1.71
CA GLN A 94 -22.28 0.56 -1.25
C GLN A 94 -23.37 0.39 -0.19
N ALA A 95 -23.14 0.92 1.00
CA ALA A 95 -24.16 1.02 2.05
C ALA A 95 -24.59 2.48 2.19
N GLU A 96 -25.89 2.74 2.04
CA GLU A 96 -26.45 4.08 2.27
C GLU A 96 -26.30 4.47 3.75
N VAL A 97 -25.82 5.68 3.97
CA VAL A 97 -25.55 6.21 5.31
C VAL A 97 -25.92 7.70 5.40
N THR A 98 -26.18 8.15 6.62
CA THR A 98 -26.21 9.58 6.93
C THR A 98 -24.93 9.93 7.69
N LEU A 99 -24.15 10.85 7.13
CA LEU A 99 -22.88 11.31 7.69
C LEU A 99 -23.12 12.62 8.44
N LYS A 100 -22.52 12.77 9.63
CA LYS A 100 -22.55 14.02 10.38
C LYS A 100 -21.31 14.84 10.04
N ALA A 101 -21.43 15.87 9.21
CA ALA A 101 -20.34 16.78 8.94
C ALA A 101 -19.96 17.58 10.20
N TYR A 102 -18.68 17.93 10.35
CA TYR A 102 -18.21 18.71 11.51
C TYR A 102 -18.82 20.12 11.54
N ASP A 103 -19.21 20.64 10.38
CA ASP A 103 -19.95 21.92 10.26
C ASP A 103 -21.43 21.81 10.67
N GLY A 104 -21.88 20.64 11.10
CA GLY A 104 -23.23 20.39 11.61
C GLY A 104 -24.23 19.90 10.58
N ARG A 105 -23.88 19.84 9.29
CA ARG A 105 -24.75 19.27 8.24
C ARG A 105 -24.94 17.76 8.43
N ASP A 106 -26.13 17.29 8.06
CA ASP A 106 -26.38 15.86 7.84
C ASP A 106 -26.29 15.61 6.33
N LEU A 107 -25.40 14.71 5.91
CA LEU A 107 -25.12 14.42 4.51
C LEU A 107 -25.62 13.02 4.17
N ALA A 108 -26.61 12.92 3.28
CA ALA A 108 -27.04 11.64 2.72
C ALA A 108 -26.03 11.19 1.66
N GLY A 109 -25.53 9.96 1.81
CA GLY A 109 -24.52 9.41 0.92
C GLY A 109 -24.35 7.91 1.12
N PHE A 110 -23.18 7.41 0.75
CA PHE A 110 -22.85 6.00 0.93
C PHE A 110 -21.42 5.79 1.44
N VAL A 111 -21.17 4.62 1.96
CA VAL A 111 -19.85 4.14 2.34
C VAL A 111 -19.56 2.82 1.64
N TYR A 112 -18.30 2.60 1.24
CA TYR A 112 -17.86 1.29 0.76
C TYR A 112 -17.71 0.35 1.97
N ALA A 113 -18.56 -0.67 2.03
CA ALA A 113 -18.57 -1.72 3.06
C ALA A 113 -18.14 -3.06 2.44
N PRO A 114 -17.49 -3.98 3.17
CA PRO A 114 -16.99 -5.22 2.59
C PRO A 114 -18.12 -6.11 2.01
N LYS A 115 -17.88 -6.74 0.86
CA LYS A 115 -18.87 -7.61 0.19
C LYS A 115 -19.26 -8.86 0.97
N ASN A 116 -18.33 -9.44 1.70
CA ASN A 116 -18.48 -10.77 2.33
C ASN A 116 -18.86 -10.68 3.82
N GLY A 117 -19.58 -9.62 4.20
CA GLY A 117 -19.88 -9.32 5.60
C GLY A 117 -18.74 -8.60 6.31
N TRP A 118 -19.01 -8.20 7.55
CA TRP A 118 -18.05 -7.48 8.37
C TRP A 118 -16.91 -8.40 8.80
N PRO A 119 -15.67 -7.89 8.86
CA PRO A 119 -14.53 -8.73 9.22
C PRO A 119 -14.69 -9.29 10.64
N ASP A 120 -14.63 -10.61 10.77
CA ASP A 120 -14.68 -11.31 12.07
C ASP A 120 -13.40 -11.14 12.90
N LYS A 121 -12.31 -10.72 12.26
CA LYS A 121 -11.00 -10.53 12.88
C LYS A 121 -10.37 -9.23 12.42
N ASP A 122 -9.83 -8.51 13.38
CA ASP A 122 -8.98 -7.36 13.13
C ASP A 122 -7.54 -7.83 12.88
N LEU A 123 -6.94 -7.38 11.78
CA LEU A 123 -5.52 -7.59 11.49
C LEU A 123 -4.76 -6.31 11.84
N LEU A 124 -3.44 -6.31 11.68
CA LEU A 124 -2.63 -5.11 11.90
C LEU A 124 -2.27 -4.46 10.56
N PRO A 125 -2.48 -3.15 10.37
CA PRO A 125 -2.00 -2.45 9.18
C PRO A 125 -0.48 -2.34 9.17
N SER A 126 0.12 -2.07 8.01
CA SER A 126 1.52 -1.61 8.01
C SER A 126 1.62 -0.20 8.60
N SER A 127 2.78 0.16 9.14
CA SER A 127 3.04 1.53 9.62
C SER A 127 2.95 2.55 8.49
N ARG A 128 3.35 2.17 7.26
CA ARG A 128 3.21 3.04 6.08
C ARG A 128 1.74 3.33 5.77
N TYR A 129 0.89 2.30 5.72
CA TYR A 129 -0.53 2.48 5.42
C TYR A 129 -1.26 3.25 6.51
N LEU A 130 -0.98 2.97 7.79
CA LEU A 130 -1.51 3.78 8.89
C LEU A 130 -1.07 5.25 8.78
N GLY A 131 0.17 5.50 8.35
CA GLY A 131 0.67 6.84 8.01
C GLY A 131 -0.13 7.53 6.90
N VAL A 132 -0.62 6.80 5.90
CA VAL A 132 -1.53 7.35 4.86
C VAL A 132 -2.84 7.83 5.48
N LEU A 133 -3.43 7.04 6.39
CA LEU A 133 -4.66 7.42 7.09
C LEU A 133 -4.43 8.66 7.95
N ILE A 134 -3.34 8.69 8.72
CA ILE A 134 -2.98 9.82 9.59
C ILE A 134 -2.70 11.08 8.76
N LYS A 135 -2.03 10.96 7.60
CA LYS A 135 -1.81 12.09 6.67
C LYS A 135 -3.16 12.66 6.21
N GLY A 136 -4.05 11.82 5.68
CA GLY A 136 -5.38 12.24 5.22
C GLY A 136 -6.22 12.85 6.34
N ALA A 137 -6.17 12.25 7.54
CA ALA A 137 -6.87 12.75 8.72
C ALA A 137 -6.40 14.15 9.14
N ASN A 138 -5.07 14.38 9.16
CA ASN A 138 -4.49 15.69 9.46
C ASN A 138 -4.85 16.73 8.38
N GLN A 139 -4.73 16.38 7.09
CA GLN A 139 -5.03 17.28 5.98
C GLN A 139 -6.50 17.73 5.98
N ALA A 140 -7.43 16.83 6.30
CA ALA A 140 -8.85 17.13 6.36
C ALA A 140 -9.29 17.78 7.68
N GLY A 141 -8.38 17.95 8.65
CA GLY A 141 -8.69 18.60 9.92
C GLY A 141 -9.62 17.77 10.82
N LEU A 142 -9.46 16.44 10.82
CA LEU A 142 -10.19 15.56 11.74
C LEU A 142 -9.88 15.91 13.20
N GLU A 143 -10.77 15.52 14.11
CA GLU A 143 -10.58 15.77 15.54
C GLU A 143 -9.25 15.23 16.06
N LYS A 144 -8.55 16.04 16.85
CA LYS A 144 -7.21 15.71 17.39
C LYS A 144 -7.20 14.43 18.21
N GLU A 145 -8.26 14.17 18.98
CA GLU A 145 -8.36 12.93 19.78
C GLU A 145 -8.57 11.69 18.89
N TYR A 146 -9.25 11.83 17.75
CA TYR A 146 -9.36 10.75 16.77
C TYR A 146 -8.01 10.48 16.09
N ILE A 147 -7.27 11.53 15.72
CA ILE A 147 -5.93 11.39 15.14
C ILE A 147 -4.97 10.71 16.12
N LYS A 148 -4.97 11.11 17.41
CA LYS A 148 -4.17 10.43 18.45
C LYS A 148 -4.52 8.95 18.58
N ARG A 149 -5.80 8.59 18.47
CA ARG A 149 -6.22 7.18 18.46
C ARG A 149 -5.60 6.42 17.27
N LEU A 150 -5.61 7.01 16.07
CA LEU A 150 -4.94 6.41 14.90
C LEU A 150 -3.43 6.27 15.14
N GLU A 151 -2.76 7.30 15.66
CA GLU A 151 -1.33 7.29 15.95
C GLU A 151 -0.94 6.23 17.00
N SER A 152 -1.84 5.95 17.95
CA SER A 152 -1.64 4.90 18.97
C SER A 152 -1.96 3.48 18.49
N HIS A 153 -2.52 3.33 17.28
CA HIS A 153 -2.95 2.02 16.79
C HIS A 153 -1.73 1.12 16.54
N PRO A 154 -1.74 -0.14 17.02
CA PRO A 154 -0.64 -1.07 16.76
C PRO A 154 -0.49 -1.31 15.26
N THR A 155 0.75 -1.48 14.81
CA THR A 155 1.07 -1.80 13.43
C THR A 155 1.74 -3.16 13.36
N TYR A 156 1.63 -3.80 12.20
CA TYR A 156 2.22 -5.09 11.97
C TYR A 156 3.73 -5.03 12.19
N SER A 157 4.23 -6.00 12.95
CA SER A 157 5.65 -6.32 13.07
C SER A 157 5.87 -7.76 12.60
N PRO A 158 6.98 -8.05 11.89
CA PRO A 158 7.31 -9.42 11.49
C PRO A 158 7.37 -10.38 12.69
N PRO A 159 6.85 -11.61 12.57
CA PRO A 159 6.97 -12.62 13.62
C PRO A 159 8.44 -13.06 13.81
N ASP A 160 8.76 -13.56 15.00
CA ASP A 160 10.13 -13.94 15.38
C ASP A 160 10.80 -14.90 14.39
N TRP A 161 10.06 -15.88 13.86
CA TRP A 161 10.61 -16.84 12.90
C TRP A 161 11.07 -16.15 11.60
N LEU A 162 10.34 -15.13 11.14
CA LEU A 162 10.70 -14.37 9.94
C LEU A 162 11.94 -13.51 10.22
N ILE A 163 12.03 -12.93 11.42
CA ILE A 163 13.24 -12.25 11.89
C ILE A 163 14.45 -13.20 11.93
N GLN A 164 14.28 -14.45 12.38
CA GLN A 164 15.39 -15.42 12.31
C GLN A 164 15.75 -15.77 10.87
N LEU A 165 14.76 -15.94 9.98
CA LEU A 165 15.02 -16.22 8.56
C LEU A 165 15.82 -15.08 7.89
N ARG A 166 15.55 -13.82 8.23
CA ARG A 166 16.33 -12.67 7.73
C ARG A 166 17.83 -12.81 8.05
N LYS A 167 18.18 -13.36 9.22
CA LYS A 167 19.58 -13.58 9.65
C LYS A 167 20.25 -14.73 8.93
N LEU A 168 19.48 -15.65 8.36
CA LEU A 168 19.96 -16.80 7.60
C LEU A 168 20.14 -16.50 6.11
N ARG A 169 19.91 -15.26 5.66
CA ARG A 169 20.16 -14.88 4.27
C ARG A 169 21.64 -15.05 3.95
N PRO A 170 22.00 -15.66 2.80
CA PRO A 170 23.39 -15.85 2.41
C PRO A 170 24.14 -14.53 2.30
N ASN A 171 25.45 -14.57 2.53
CA ASN A 171 26.32 -13.42 2.26
C ASN A 171 26.27 -13.07 0.76
N PRO A 172 26.00 -11.79 0.37
CA PRO A 172 25.99 -11.37 -1.02
C PRO A 172 27.24 -11.74 -1.83
N GLU A 173 28.41 -11.80 -1.19
CA GLU A 173 29.68 -12.14 -1.85
C GLU A 173 29.82 -13.63 -2.19
N GLU A 174 29.03 -14.50 -1.54
CA GLU A 174 29.05 -15.95 -1.74
C GLU A 174 27.98 -16.40 -2.75
N LEU A 175 27.10 -15.50 -3.15
CA LEU A 175 26.02 -15.77 -4.09
C LEU A 175 26.49 -15.67 -5.54
N PRO A 176 25.95 -16.49 -6.46
CA PRO A 176 26.18 -16.33 -7.89
C PRO A 176 25.85 -14.91 -8.38
N PRO A 177 26.70 -14.31 -9.23
CA PRO A 177 26.40 -13.01 -9.82
C PRO A 177 25.31 -13.15 -10.86
N ILE A 178 24.21 -12.39 -10.72
CA ILE A 178 23.14 -12.31 -11.72
C ILE A 178 23.01 -10.85 -12.17
N THR A 179 23.29 -10.58 -13.43
CA THR A 179 23.22 -9.21 -13.98
C THR A 179 21.77 -8.74 -14.13
N VAL A 180 21.55 -7.42 -14.21
CA VAL A 180 20.21 -6.88 -14.50
C VAL A 180 19.66 -7.32 -15.87
N ASP A 181 20.55 -7.57 -16.84
CA ASP A 181 20.17 -8.04 -18.19
C ASP A 181 19.81 -9.53 -18.18
N GLU A 182 20.47 -10.34 -17.36
CA GLU A 182 20.09 -11.73 -17.11
C GLU A 182 18.76 -11.80 -16.37
N LEU A 183 18.61 -11.04 -15.28
CA LEU A 183 17.36 -10.95 -14.52
C LEU A 183 16.18 -10.57 -15.42
N ALA A 184 16.36 -9.65 -16.37
CA ALA A 184 15.33 -9.25 -17.34
C ALA A 184 14.80 -10.40 -18.22
N GLN A 185 15.59 -11.45 -18.46
CA GLN A 185 15.16 -12.62 -19.24
C GLN A 185 14.13 -13.48 -18.47
N HIS A 186 14.00 -13.27 -17.17
CA HIS A 186 13.09 -13.98 -16.26
C HIS A 186 11.81 -13.20 -15.94
N ALA A 187 11.41 -12.29 -16.83
CA ALA A 187 10.14 -11.56 -16.74
C ALA A 187 8.91 -12.42 -17.14
N SER A 188 9.13 -13.50 -17.90
CA SER A 188 8.08 -14.41 -18.38
C SER A 188 8.20 -15.81 -17.74
N GLN A 189 7.12 -16.59 -17.79
CA GLN A 189 7.09 -17.93 -17.20
C GLN A 189 7.99 -18.93 -17.94
N GLU A 190 8.30 -18.69 -19.21
CA GLU A 190 9.07 -19.61 -20.07
C GLU A 190 10.47 -19.89 -19.50
N ASN A 191 11.07 -18.88 -18.86
CA ASN A 191 12.41 -18.98 -18.27
C ASN A 191 12.38 -19.14 -16.74
N GLY A 192 11.19 -19.25 -16.14
CA GLY A 192 11.00 -19.12 -14.69
C GLY A 192 11.05 -17.66 -14.22
N LEU A 193 10.24 -17.33 -13.21
CA LEU A 193 10.02 -15.95 -12.77
C LEU A 193 10.97 -15.57 -11.63
N TRP A 194 11.80 -14.55 -11.85
CA TRP A 194 12.73 -14.01 -10.85
C TRP A 194 12.40 -12.56 -10.52
N VAL A 195 12.84 -12.11 -9.35
CA VAL A 195 12.75 -10.71 -8.91
C VAL A 195 13.97 -10.36 -8.06
N GLY A 196 14.50 -9.15 -8.24
CA GLY A 196 15.54 -8.59 -7.39
C GLY A 196 14.93 -7.73 -6.27
N CYS A 197 15.47 -7.79 -5.06
CA CYS A 197 15.17 -6.83 -4.00
C CYS A 197 16.34 -6.73 -3.04
N LEU A 198 16.78 -5.50 -2.73
CA LEU A 198 18.03 -5.21 -2.01
C LEU A 198 19.24 -5.93 -2.63
N GLY A 199 19.24 -6.06 -3.96
CA GLY A 199 20.26 -6.78 -4.73
C GLY A 199 20.13 -8.31 -4.70
N TYR A 200 19.35 -8.90 -3.80
CA TYR A 200 19.10 -10.35 -3.81
C TYR A 200 18.17 -10.74 -4.94
N VAL A 201 18.55 -11.76 -5.70
CA VAL A 201 17.68 -12.34 -6.75
C VAL A 201 16.97 -13.56 -6.19
N VAL A 202 15.64 -13.50 -6.21
CA VAL A 202 14.75 -14.54 -5.69
C VAL A 202 14.00 -15.20 -6.85
N LYS A 203 14.11 -16.53 -6.94
CA LYS A 203 13.30 -17.36 -7.84
C LYS A 203 11.94 -17.62 -7.21
N LEU A 204 10.87 -17.20 -7.89
CA LEU A 204 9.51 -17.22 -7.38
C LEU A 204 8.80 -18.56 -7.59
N ASN A 205 8.08 -19.01 -6.58
CA ASN A 205 7.14 -20.13 -6.69
C ASN A 205 5.81 -19.70 -7.30
N LYS A 206 5.03 -20.68 -7.80
CA LYS A 206 3.71 -20.48 -8.44
C LYS A 206 2.77 -19.59 -7.64
N SER A 207 2.79 -19.68 -6.31
CA SER A 207 1.93 -18.92 -5.40
C SER A 207 2.28 -17.42 -5.29
N GLN A 208 3.45 -16.99 -5.80
CA GLN A 208 4.01 -15.64 -5.67
C GLN A 208 3.94 -14.84 -6.97
N TRP A 209 3.34 -15.39 -8.02
CA TRP A 209 3.33 -14.81 -9.36
C TRP A 209 2.42 -13.58 -9.53
N ALA A 210 1.81 -13.04 -8.47
CA ALA A 210 0.72 -12.07 -8.57
C ALA A 210 1.12 -10.66 -9.07
N LEU A 211 2.41 -10.30 -9.09
CA LEU A 211 2.85 -8.92 -9.43
C LEU A 211 3.63 -8.87 -10.74
N GLY A 212 2.91 -8.75 -11.86
CA GLY A 212 3.47 -8.70 -13.21
C GLY A 212 4.59 -7.65 -13.37
N ALA A 213 4.38 -6.44 -12.87
CA ALA A 213 5.31 -5.33 -13.01
C ALA A 213 6.64 -5.49 -12.24
N HIS A 214 6.77 -6.49 -11.36
CA HIS A 214 7.97 -6.71 -10.55
C HIS A 214 8.86 -7.81 -11.13
N ARG A 215 8.37 -8.58 -12.12
CA ARG A 215 9.07 -9.73 -12.68
C ARG A 215 10.27 -9.28 -13.52
N GLY A 216 11.37 -10.01 -13.41
CA GLY A 216 12.58 -9.80 -14.20
C GLY A 216 13.30 -8.49 -13.93
N ARG A 217 13.20 -7.95 -12.71
CA ARG A 217 13.92 -6.72 -12.32
C ARG A 217 14.14 -6.62 -10.83
N ASP A 218 15.06 -5.75 -10.42
CA ASP A 218 15.15 -5.30 -9.03
C ASP A 218 14.02 -4.30 -8.70
N VAL A 219 13.44 -4.40 -7.49
CA VAL A 219 12.34 -3.53 -7.05
C VAL A 219 12.69 -2.66 -5.84
N THR A 220 13.97 -2.53 -5.48
CA THR A 220 14.42 -1.77 -4.31
C THR A 220 13.97 -0.32 -4.36
N THR A 221 14.31 0.38 -5.44
CA THR A 221 13.92 1.76 -5.73
C THR A 221 12.42 1.91 -5.89
N ARG A 222 11.78 0.98 -6.60
CA ARG A 222 10.32 0.95 -6.83
C ARG A 222 9.54 0.90 -5.52
N THR A 223 9.94 0.00 -4.62
CA THR A 223 9.28 -0.17 -3.31
C THR A 223 9.60 0.99 -2.37
N LEU A 224 10.77 1.60 -2.47
CA LEU A 224 11.09 2.86 -1.79
C LEU A 224 10.23 4.02 -2.29
N MET A 225 10.01 4.17 -3.59
CA MET A 225 9.10 5.17 -4.15
C MET A 225 7.66 4.93 -3.70
N GLN A 226 7.22 3.67 -3.65
CA GLN A 226 5.91 3.30 -3.11
C GLN A 226 5.78 3.67 -1.62
N PHE A 227 6.85 3.51 -0.83
CA PHE A 227 6.87 3.93 0.58
C PHE A 227 6.48 5.39 0.73
N HIS A 228 7.05 6.25 -0.11
CA HIS A 228 6.80 7.70 -0.15
C HIS A 228 5.55 8.12 -0.94
N GLY A 229 4.82 7.17 -1.53
CA GLY A 229 3.63 7.45 -2.33
C GLY A 229 3.92 8.17 -3.67
N ILE A 230 5.17 8.12 -4.13
CA ILE A 230 5.63 8.67 -5.42
C ILE A 230 5.02 7.83 -6.57
N PRO A 231 4.45 8.46 -7.62
CA PRO A 231 3.94 7.76 -8.80
C PRO A 231 5.04 6.94 -9.49
N LEU A 232 4.74 5.68 -9.81
CA LEU A 232 5.74 4.76 -10.36
C LEU A 232 5.90 4.90 -11.88
N ASP A 233 4.84 5.23 -12.62
CA ASP A 233 4.88 5.23 -14.10
C ASP A 233 5.85 6.29 -14.66
N ASP A 234 5.95 7.44 -13.99
CA ASP A 234 6.85 8.54 -14.39
C ASP A 234 8.29 8.37 -13.90
N ASN A 235 8.52 7.45 -12.94
CA ASN A 235 9.79 7.34 -12.20
C ASN A 235 10.41 5.92 -12.26
N ASP A 236 9.89 5.02 -13.11
CA ASP A 236 10.31 3.62 -13.15
C ASP A 236 11.74 3.48 -13.72
N ASP A 237 12.71 3.21 -12.84
CA ASP A 237 14.13 2.96 -13.17
C ASP A 237 14.39 1.61 -13.84
N LYS A 238 13.33 0.82 -13.98
CA LYS A 238 13.32 -0.53 -14.51
C LYS A 238 14.19 -1.55 -13.75
N GLY A 239 14.49 -1.28 -12.47
CA GLY A 239 15.34 -2.10 -11.62
C GLY A 239 16.83 -1.98 -11.93
N ARG A 240 17.25 -0.89 -12.57
CA ARG A 240 18.63 -0.61 -12.97
C ARG A 240 19.25 0.46 -12.07
N PRO A 241 20.59 0.49 -11.91
CA PRO A 241 21.26 1.53 -11.14
C PRO A 241 21.02 2.94 -11.72
N PRO A 242 21.22 4.01 -10.92
CA PRO A 242 21.77 3.98 -9.56
C PRO A 242 20.73 3.55 -8.51
N TYR A 243 21.16 2.79 -7.50
CA TYR A 243 20.33 2.36 -6.38
C TYR A 243 20.49 3.30 -5.16
N PRO A 244 19.56 3.36 -4.19
CA PRO A 244 19.87 3.98 -2.89
C PRO A 244 21.02 3.24 -2.20
N LEU A 245 21.82 3.93 -1.40
CA LEU A 245 22.66 3.26 -0.41
C LEU A 245 21.77 2.77 0.72
N VAL A 246 21.90 1.49 1.09
CA VAL A 246 21.11 0.89 2.17
C VAL A 246 21.38 1.59 3.50
N THR A 247 22.60 2.11 3.69
CA THR A 247 23.00 2.89 4.87
C THR A 247 22.33 4.27 4.96
N ASP A 248 21.82 4.79 3.85
CA ASP A 248 21.18 6.11 3.80
C ASP A 248 19.67 6.03 4.02
N LEU A 249 19.09 4.81 3.97
CA LEU A 249 17.68 4.59 4.25
C LEU A 249 17.41 4.73 5.75
N ASN A 250 16.37 5.47 6.10
CA ASN A 250 15.90 5.49 7.47
C ASN A 250 15.30 4.13 7.88
N PRO A 251 15.16 3.84 9.19
CA PRO A 251 14.71 2.53 9.66
C PRO A 251 13.36 2.07 9.08
N ASN A 252 12.41 3.00 8.85
CA ASN A 252 11.10 2.66 8.30
C ASN A 252 11.14 2.35 6.80
N GLU A 253 11.97 3.08 6.05
CA GLU A 253 12.22 2.80 4.63
C GLU A 253 12.86 1.42 4.47
N LEU A 254 13.93 1.17 5.21
CA LEU A 254 14.65 -0.10 5.16
C LEU A 254 13.74 -1.26 5.56
N GLU A 255 12.95 -1.11 6.62
CA GLU A 255 11.99 -2.13 7.04
C GLU A 255 10.93 -2.38 5.95
N TYR A 256 10.38 -1.34 5.33
CA TYR A 256 9.37 -1.50 4.27
C TYR A 256 9.92 -2.24 3.05
N VAL A 257 11.12 -1.87 2.58
CA VAL A 257 11.78 -2.55 1.45
C VAL A 257 12.17 -3.99 1.84
N THR A 258 12.64 -4.21 3.07
CA THR A 258 12.98 -5.55 3.57
C THR A 258 11.75 -6.47 3.61
N ARG A 259 10.57 -5.93 3.96
CA ARG A 259 9.32 -6.70 3.96
C ARG A 259 8.91 -7.16 2.56
N TRP A 260 9.29 -6.43 1.51
CA TRP A 260 9.13 -6.91 0.13
C TRP A 260 10.03 -8.11 -0.17
N LEU A 261 11.29 -8.07 0.26
CA LEU A 261 12.18 -9.22 0.17
C LEU A 261 11.64 -10.42 0.97
N ASP A 262 11.08 -10.19 2.16
CA ASP A 262 10.40 -11.24 2.94
C ASP A 262 9.27 -11.88 2.13
N PHE A 263 8.39 -11.07 1.52
CA PHE A 263 7.28 -11.57 0.69
C PHE A 263 7.76 -12.43 -0.48
N TYR A 264 8.86 -12.08 -1.14
CA TYR A 264 9.43 -12.91 -2.19
C TYR A 264 10.11 -14.17 -1.68
N GLN A 265 10.65 -14.14 -0.46
CA GLN A 265 11.30 -15.30 0.13
C GLN A 265 10.31 -16.29 0.75
N VAL A 266 9.17 -15.85 1.31
CA VAL A 266 8.24 -16.75 2.05
C VAL A 266 6.83 -16.80 1.45
N GLY A 267 6.53 -15.93 0.48
CA GLY A 267 5.25 -15.92 -0.22
C GLY A 267 4.08 -15.66 0.70
N LYS A 268 3.13 -16.60 0.76
CA LYS A 268 1.97 -16.55 1.67
C LYS A 268 2.12 -17.50 2.87
N SER A 269 3.30 -18.09 3.09
CA SER A 269 3.54 -19.03 4.18
C SER A 269 3.37 -18.36 5.53
N THR A 270 2.58 -18.96 6.42
CA THR A 270 2.26 -18.39 7.75
C THR A 270 3.19 -18.87 8.86
N ASP A 271 3.94 -19.94 8.63
CA ASP A 271 4.80 -20.65 9.58
C ASP A 271 6.23 -20.89 9.05
N GLY A 272 6.51 -20.50 7.81
CA GLY A 272 7.83 -20.62 7.18
C GLY A 272 8.16 -22.04 6.69
N THR A 273 7.22 -22.98 6.68
CA THR A 273 7.51 -24.38 6.35
C THR A 273 7.20 -24.79 4.91
N ASP A 274 6.44 -23.99 4.16
CA ASP A 274 6.01 -24.31 2.78
C ASP A 274 6.21 -23.14 1.78
N ASN A 275 6.53 -23.45 0.52
CA ASN A 275 6.57 -22.52 -0.62
C ASN A 275 7.55 -21.33 -0.52
N LEU A 276 8.72 -21.53 0.09
CA LEU A 276 9.78 -20.51 0.15
C LEU A 276 10.38 -20.23 -1.24
N GLY A 277 10.44 -18.97 -1.63
CA GLY A 277 11.24 -18.52 -2.77
C GLY A 277 12.72 -18.73 -2.49
N GLU A 278 13.46 -19.12 -3.52
CA GLU A 278 14.89 -19.45 -3.41
C GLU A 278 15.73 -18.22 -3.73
N ILE A 279 16.60 -17.81 -2.82
CA ILE A 279 17.64 -16.81 -3.11
C ILE A 279 18.72 -17.52 -3.94
N ILE A 280 18.81 -17.14 -5.22
CA ILE A 280 19.65 -17.84 -6.22
C ILE A 280 20.87 -17.04 -6.65
N GLY A 281 20.94 -15.75 -6.29
CA GLY A 281 22.04 -14.90 -6.71
C GLY A 281 21.96 -13.49 -6.13
N TYR A 282 22.93 -12.66 -6.52
CA TYR A 282 23.01 -11.26 -6.13
C TYR A 282 23.42 -10.39 -7.32
N ILE A 283 22.87 -9.17 -7.39
CA ILE A 283 23.15 -8.22 -8.47
C ILE A 283 24.52 -7.58 -8.25
N PRO A 284 25.52 -7.80 -9.13
CA PRO A 284 26.89 -7.33 -8.93
C PRO A 284 26.99 -5.80 -8.86
N ASP A 285 26.24 -5.08 -9.70
CA ASP A 285 26.23 -3.62 -9.72
C ASP A 285 25.69 -3.04 -8.41
N PHE A 286 24.67 -3.68 -7.82
CA PHE A 286 24.14 -3.31 -6.51
C PHE A 286 25.24 -3.49 -5.44
N LEU A 287 25.89 -4.66 -5.41
CA LEU A 287 26.97 -4.96 -4.45
C LEU A 287 28.13 -3.96 -4.57
N ALA A 288 28.61 -3.73 -5.78
CA ALA A 288 29.70 -2.81 -6.05
C ALA A 288 29.35 -1.38 -5.60
N GLN A 289 28.12 -0.94 -5.86
CA GLN A 289 27.65 0.38 -5.43
C GLN A 289 27.59 0.49 -3.91
N GLN A 290 27.01 -0.50 -3.21
CA GLN A 290 26.97 -0.51 -1.74
C GLN A 290 28.37 -0.48 -1.13
N LYS A 291 29.31 -1.29 -1.66
CA LYS A 291 30.71 -1.30 -1.21
C LYS A 291 31.43 0.02 -1.44
N SER A 292 31.12 0.71 -2.52
CA SER A 292 31.73 2.01 -2.83
C SER A 292 31.32 3.11 -1.85
N GLY A 293 30.18 2.95 -1.16
CA GLY A 293 29.59 3.98 -0.32
C GLY A 293 29.19 5.24 -1.08
N LYS A 294 29.01 5.13 -2.42
CA LYS A 294 28.67 6.25 -3.31
C LYS A 294 27.50 5.87 -4.18
N THR A 295 26.54 6.78 -4.32
CA THR A 295 25.45 6.66 -5.26
C THR A 295 25.12 8.01 -5.89
N ALA A 296 24.68 7.98 -7.15
CA ALA A 296 24.04 9.12 -7.80
C ALA A 296 22.50 9.06 -7.69
N PHE A 297 21.96 8.05 -7.00
CA PHE A 297 20.52 7.93 -6.79
C PHE A 297 20.00 9.14 -6.02
N GLN A 298 18.90 9.69 -6.52
CA GLN A 298 18.13 10.74 -5.88
C GLN A 298 16.69 10.28 -5.86
N LEU A 299 16.08 10.27 -4.68
CA LEU A 299 14.66 9.98 -4.58
C LEU A 299 13.89 11.13 -5.26
N PRO A 300 12.93 10.85 -6.15
CA PRO A 300 12.09 11.88 -6.73
C PRO A 300 11.36 12.70 -5.66
N PRO A 301 10.95 13.95 -5.97
CA PRO A 301 10.21 14.77 -5.02
C PRO A 301 8.95 14.05 -4.50
N ILE A 302 8.82 13.98 -3.18
CA ILE A 302 7.64 13.41 -2.54
C ILE A 302 6.45 14.32 -2.85
N PRO A 303 5.33 13.79 -3.40
CA PRO A 303 4.15 14.58 -3.65
C PRO A 303 3.63 15.22 -2.36
N SER A 304 3.44 16.54 -2.38
CA SER A 304 2.76 17.30 -1.33
C SER A 304 1.36 16.75 -1.08
#